data_AF-A0A1W9PHF4-F1
#
_entry.id   AF-A0A1W9PHF4-F1
#
_cell.length_a   1.000
_cell.length_b   1.000
_cell.length_c   1.000
_cell.angle_alpha   90.00
_cell.angle_beta   90.00
_cell.angle_gamma   90.00
#
_symmetry.space_group_name_H-M   'P 1'
#
loop_
_entity.id
_entity.type
_entity.pdbx_description
1 polymer ?
#
loop_
_entity_poly.entity_id
_entity_poly.type
_entity_poly.pdbx_seq_one_letter_code
_entity_poly.pdbx_strand_id
1 'polypeptide(L)'
;MSKSVTLSLLLWILPLWLFAGAPTDYPYYQKKLHELKQMKQTDLLFLGDSLTDYHNWSRFGKHFNAGIAGDTTDGLLYRMEYILDKKPETIVLMIGINDLLQGIKRQNG
;
A
#
# COMPACT_ATOMS: atom_id res chain seq x y z
N MET A 1 12.96 -7.06 -43.71
CA MET A 1 12.47 -7.30 -42.34
C MET A 1 13.02 -6.21 -41.43
N SER A 2 12.27 -5.12 -41.25
CA SER A 2 12.60 -4.05 -40.31
C SER A 2 11.78 -4.28 -39.04
N LYS A 3 12.45 -4.59 -37.93
CA LYS A 3 11.82 -4.68 -36.61
C LYS A 3 11.70 -3.26 -36.06
N SER A 4 10.54 -2.65 -36.20
CA SER A 4 10.24 -1.37 -35.54
C SER A 4 9.90 -1.66 -34.07
N VAL A 5 10.92 -1.58 -33.20
CA VAL A 5 10.75 -1.50 -31.74
C VAL A 5 10.92 -0.03 -31.38
N THR A 6 9.83 0.75 -31.28
CA THR A 6 9.77 1.91 -30.38
C THR A 6 8.36 2.50 -30.30
N LEU A 7 8.09 3.10 -29.14
CA LEU A 7 6.99 4.02 -28.80
C LEU A 7 5.75 3.43 -28.12
N SER A 8 5.94 2.84 -26.93
CA SER A 8 4.85 2.65 -25.94
C SER A 8 5.21 3.18 -24.54
N LEU A 9 6.16 4.12 -24.45
CA LEU A 9 6.68 4.65 -23.18
C LEU A 9 6.22 6.09 -22.86
N LEU A 10 5.04 6.51 -23.35
CA LEU A 10 4.59 7.90 -23.25
C LEU A 10 3.23 8.14 -22.57
N LEU A 11 2.62 7.15 -21.91
CA LEU A 11 1.31 7.32 -21.26
C LEU A 11 1.20 6.85 -19.79
N TRP A 12 2.32 6.69 -19.09
CA TRP A 12 2.32 6.29 -17.66
C TRP A 12 2.73 7.42 -16.70
N ILE A 13 2.69 8.67 -17.18
CA ILE A 13 2.84 9.85 -16.33
C ILE A 13 1.65 10.78 -16.58
N LEU A 14 0.44 10.25 -16.38
CA LEU A 14 -0.66 11.13 -16.01
C LEU A 14 -0.28 11.75 -14.66
N PRO A 15 -0.41 13.07 -14.48
CA PRO A 15 0.00 13.69 -13.25
C PRO A 15 -0.92 13.17 -12.15
N LEU A 16 -0.37 12.31 -11.28
CA LEU A 16 -0.98 11.85 -10.02
C LEU A 16 -1.33 13.01 -9.07
N TRP A 17 -1.15 14.26 -9.51
CA TRP A 17 -1.45 15.48 -8.79
C TRP A 17 -2.92 15.93 -8.93
N LEU A 18 -3.70 15.36 -9.87
CA LEU A 18 -5.14 15.67 -9.97
C LEU A 18 -6.03 14.85 -9.02
N PHE A 19 -5.49 13.78 -8.41
CA PHE A 19 -6.21 12.95 -7.43
C PHE A 19 -5.84 13.27 -5.97
N ALA A 20 -5.26 14.45 -5.70
CA ALA A 20 -5.00 14.95 -4.34
C ALA A 20 -6.28 15.41 -3.61
N GLY A 21 -7.38 14.65 -3.74
CA GLY A 21 -8.39 14.59 -2.69
C GLY A 21 -7.81 13.76 -1.55
N ALA A 22 -8.11 14.10 -0.30
CA ALA A 22 -7.52 13.46 0.87
C ALA A 22 -7.45 11.93 0.71
N PRO A 23 -6.30 11.27 0.98
CA PRO A 23 -6.06 9.85 0.68
C PRO A 23 -7.08 8.87 1.29
N THR A 24 -7.96 9.35 2.17
CA THR A 24 -9.04 8.61 2.80
C THR A 24 -10.27 8.37 1.92
N ASP A 25 -10.63 9.23 0.96
CA ASP A 25 -11.96 9.17 0.32
C ASP A 25 -12.02 8.30 -0.96
N TYR A 26 -10.94 7.60 -1.30
CA TYR A 26 -10.91 6.76 -2.49
C TYR A 26 -11.65 5.42 -2.24
N PRO A 27 -12.62 5.00 -3.09
CA PRO A 27 -13.40 3.77 -2.87
C PRO A 27 -12.56 2.51 -2.66
N TYR A 28 -11.40 2.45 -3.33
CA TYR A 28 -10.44 1.37 -3.15
C TYR A 28 -9.83 1.35 -1.74
N TYR A 29 -9.38 2.51 -1.26
CA TYR A 29 -8.80 2.64 0.09
C TYR A 29 -9.81 2.22 1.15
N GLN A 30 -11.06 2.69 1.02
CA GLN A 30 -12.15 2.32 1.93
C GLN A 30 -12.46 0.82 1.91
N LYS A 31 -12.45 0.19 0.72
CA LYS A 31 -12.60 -1.27 0.60
C LYS A 31 -11.49 -2.00 1.35
N LYS A 32 -10.22 -1.63 1.14
CA LYS A 32 -9.08 -2.24 1.82
C LYS A 32 -9.11 -2.02 3.33
N LEU A 33 -9.50 -0.83 3.79
CA LEU A 33 -9.66 -0.52 5.20
C LEU A 33 -10.80 -1.34 5.84
N HIS A 34 -11.90 -1.55 5.11
CA HIS A 34 -12.98 -2.41 5.56
C HIS A 34 -12.53 -3.88 5.67
N GLU A 35 -11.83 -4.41 4.66
CA GLU A 35 -11.23 -5.76 4.70
C GLU A 35 -10.30 -5.92 5.92
N LEU A 36 -9.47 -4.91 6.19
CA LEU A 36 -8.58 -4.86 7.35
C LEU A 36 -9.37 -4.89 8.67
N LYS A 37 -10.41 -4.07 8.81
CA LYS A 37 -11.27 -4.05 10.03
C LYS A 37 -11.93 -5.40 10.29
N GLN A 38 -12.37 -6.08 9.23
CA GLN A 38 -13.03 -7.38 9.29
C GLN A 38 -12.06 -8.56 9.37
N MET A 39 -10.74 -8.33 9.32
CA MET A 39 -9.78 -9.42 9.37
C MET A 39 -9.92 -10.21 10.68
N LYS A 40 -9.70 -11.52 10.58
CA LYS A 40 -9.52 -12.41 11.73
C LYS A 40 -8.05 -12.40 12.15
N GLN A 41 -7.76 -12.94 13.33
CA GLN A 41 -6.38 -13.16 13.77
C GLN A 41 -5.62 -14.00 12.72
N THR A 42 -4.39 -13.57 12.45
CA THR A 42 -3.46 -14.19 11.50
C THR A 42 -2.07 -14.24 12.12
N ASP A 43 -1.34 -15.31 11.86
CA ASP A 43 0.01 -15.48 12.42
C ASP A 43 1.03 -14.66 11.61
N LEU A 44 0.81 -14.53 10.29
CA LEU A 44 1.63 -13.72 9.39
C LEU A 44 0.80 -12.61 8.74
N LEU A 45 1.31 -11.39 8.79
CA LEU A 45 0.72 -10.22 8.14
C LEU A 45 1.78 -9.45 7.34
N PHE A 46 1.51 -9.23 6.07
CA PHE A 46 2.30 -8.33 5.22
C PHE A 46 1.67 -6.94 5.26
N LEU A 47 2.42 -5.95 5.72
CA LEU A 47 1.96 -4.58 5.94
C LEU A 47 2.72 -3.62 5.04
N GLY A 48 2.01 -2.79 4.28
CA GLY A 48 2.69 -1.83 3.41
C GLY A 48 1.80 -1.06 2.45
N ASP A 49 2.43 -0.60 1.37
CA ASP A 49 1.81 0.15 0.27
C ASP A 49 1.45 -0.75 -0.93
N SER A 50 1.46 -0.19 -2.15
CA SER A 50 1.17 -0.86 -3.42
C SER A 50 2.06 -2.06 -3.70
N LEU A 51 3.33 -2.01 -3.29
CA LEU A 51 4.25 -3.13 -3.49
C LEU A 51 3.83 -4.34 -2.65
N THR A 52 3.25 -4.10 -1.47
CA THR A 52 2.70 -5.17 -0.64
C THR A 52 1.33 -5.61 -1.16
N ASP A 53 0.50 -4.66 -1.56
CA ASP A 53 -0.88 -4.90 -2.02
C ASP A 53 -0.93 -5.79 -3.27
N TYR A 54 -0.10 -5.49 -4.27
CA TYR A 54 -0.14 -6.17 -5.57
C TYR A 54 0.78 -7.40 -5.65
N HIS A 55 1.59 -7.67 -4.63
CA HIS A 55 2.42 -8.86 -4.63
C HIS A 55 1.60 -10.13 -4.42
N ASN A 56 2.01 -11.22 -5.08
CA ASN A 56 1.39 -12.53 -4.90
C ASN A 56 2.03 -13.27 -3.73
N TRP A 57 1.37 -13.24 -2.58
CA TRP A 57 1.81 -13.89 -1.35
C TRP A 57 1.43 -15.38 -1.24
N SER A 58 0.85 -16.00 -2.27
CA SER A 58 0.35 -17.39 -2.24
C SER A 58 1.38 -18.46 -1.85
N ARG A 59 2.69 -18.17 -1.97
CA ARG A 59 3.77 -19.07 -1.56
C ARG A 59 4.02 -19.08 -0.04
N PHE A 60 3.46 -18.12 0.68
CA PHE A 60 3.50 -18.07 2.13
C PHE A 60 2.28 -18.84 2.67
N GLY A 61 2.40 -19.37 3.90
CA GLY A 61 1.33 -20.10 4.58
C GLY A 61 0.09 -19.23 4.85
N LYS A 62 -0.69 -19.52 5.89
CA LYS A 62 -1.82 -18.67 6.26
C LYS A 62 -1.32 -17.24 6.57
N HIS A 63 -1.73 -16.27 5.76
CA HIS A 63 -1.30 -14.88 5.86
C HIS A 63 -2.44 -13.91 5.57
N PHE A 64 -2.23 -12.64 5.90
CA PHE A 64 -3.08 -11.54 5.49
C PHE A 64 -2.27 -10.47 4.77
N ASN A 65 -2.77 -9.98 3.63
CA ASN A 65 -2.19 -8.87 2.89
C ASN A 65 -2.85 -7.55 3.31
N ALA A 66 -2.20 -6.83 4.22
CA ALA A 66 -2.58 -5.49 4.68
C ALA A 66 -1.87 -4.37 3.89
N GLY A 67 -1.48 -4.63 2.64
CA GLY A 67 -1.01 -3.62 1.70
C GLY A 67 -2.16 -2.72 1.21
N ILE A 68 -1.93 -1.42 1.11
CA ILE A 68 -2.88 -0.48 0.47
C ILE A 68 -2.12 0.40 -0.52
N ALA A 69 -2.48 0.33 -1.79
CA ALA A 69 -1.83 1.14 -2.82
C ALA A 69 -1.92 2.65 -2.53
N GLY A 70 -0.79 3.35 -2.69
CA GLY A 70 -0.67 4.79 -2.46
C GLY A 70 -0.42 5.20 -1.00
N ASP A 71 -0.42 4.24 -0.07
CA ASP A 71 -0.29 4.52 1.36
C ASP A 71 1.09 5.10 1.72
N THR A 72 1.12 6.04 2.68
CA THR A 72 2.34 6.65 3.23
C THR A 72 2.63 6.09 4.62
N THR A 73 3.76 6.46 5.22
CA THR A 73 4.04 6.12 6.62
C THR A 73 2.96 6.65 7.57
N ASP A 74 2.49 7.89 7.36
CA ASP A 74 1.40 8.49 8.14
C ASP A 74 0.04 7.80 7.91
N GLY A 75 -0.28 7.46 6.65
CA GLY A 75 -1.51 6.75 6.32
C GLY A 75 -1.56 5.34 6.93
N LEU A 76 -0.41 4.65 6.92
CA LEU A 76 -0.24 3.36 7.59
C LEU A 76 -0.38 3.49 9.11
N LEU A 77 0.20 4.53 9.71
CA LEU A 77 0.06 4.79 11.14
C LEU A 77 -1.40 5.01 11.54
N TYR A 78 -2.18 5.74 10.74
CA TYR A 78 -3.61 5.98 10.98
C TYR A 78 -4.45 4.70 11.07
N ARG A 79 -4.07 3.64 10.35
CA ARG A 79 -4.78 2.34 10.35
C ARG A 79 -4.11 1.27 11.20
N MET A 80 -3.09 1.63 11.99
CA MET A 80 -2.32 0.69 12.80
C MET A 80 -3.17 0.05 13.91
N GLU A 81 -4.13 0.81 14.48
CA GLU A 81 -5.03 0.31 15.53
C GLU A 81 -5.77 -0.97 15.11
N TYR A 82 -6.27 -1.02 13.87
CA TYR A 82 -7.02 -2.17 13.35
C TYR A 82 -6.17 -3.42 13.18
N ILE A 83 -4.84 -3.27 13.11
CA ILE A 83 -3.88 -4.38 12.98
C ILE A 83 -3.50 -4.89 14.36
N LEU A 84 -3.14 -3.99 15.28
CA LEU A 84 -2.66 -4.33 16.61
C LEU A 84 -3.73 -5.05 17.44
N ASP A 85 -5.00 -4.66 17.29
CA ASP A 85 -6.14 -5.31 17.94
C ASP A 85 -6.27 -6.80 17.60
N LYS A 86 -5.72 -7.22 16.46
CA LYS A 86 -5.80 -8.61 15.95
C LYS A 86 -4.63 -9.46 16.41
N LYS A 87 -3.64 -8.88 17.10
CA LYS A 87 -2.48 -9.55 17.69
C LYS A 87 -1.79 -10.54 16.73
N PRO A 88 -1.29 -10.08 15.57
CA PRO A 88 -0.52 -10.95 14.69
C PRO A 88 0.78 -11.40 15.36
N GLU A 89 1.22 -12.63 15.09
CA GLU A 89 2.48 -13.16 15.62
C GLU A 89 3.70 -12.52 14.92
N THR A 90 3.61 -12.34 13.61
CA THR A 90 4.67 -11.76 12.77
C THR A 90 4.10 -10.71 11.81
N ILE A 91 4.73 -9.54 11.78
CA ILE A 91 4.47 -8.47 10.80
C ILE A 91 5.71 -8.28 9.91
N VAL A 92 5.52 -8.39 8.60
CA VAL A 92 6.53 -8.01 7.60
C VAL A 92 6.14 -6.65 7.04
N LEU A 93 6.94 -5.62 7.34
CA LEU A 93 6.65 -4.23 6.99
C LEU A 93 7.48 -3.75 5.80
N MET A 94 6.81 -3.17 4.80
CA MET A 94 7.45 -2.44 3.69
C MET A 94 6.62 -1.21 3.31
N ILE A 95 7.15 -0.02 3.64
CA ILE A 95 6.50 1.28 3.43
C ILE A 95 7.55 2.35 3.17
N GLY A 96 7.16 3.48 2.57
CA GLY A 96 7.97 4.70 2.53
C GLY A 96 8.28 5.23 1.13
N ILE A 97 8.07 4.45 0.07
CA ILE A 97 8.34 4.95 -1.30
C ILE A 97 7.39 6.10 -1.67
N ASN A 98 6.14 6.05 -1.22
CA ASN A 98 5.16 7.11 -1.48
C ASN A 98 5.51 8.40 -0.72
N ASP A 99 6.07 8.30 0.49
CA ASP A 99 6.57 9.45 1.26
C ASP A 99 7.72 10.15 0.53
N LEU A 100 8.66 9.35 -0.01
CA LEU A 100 9.78 9.86 -0.81
C LEU A 100 9.29 10.54 -2.10
N LEU A 101 8.34 9.93 -2.81
CA LEU A 101 7.77 10.47 -4.05
C LEU A 101 6.96 11.75 -3.81
N GLN A 102 6.30 11.89 -2.66
CA GLN A 102 5.58 13.09 -2.27
C GLN A 102 6.50 14.18 -1.69
N GLY A 103 7.79 13.90 -1.51
CA GLY A 103 8.73 14.83 -0.92
C GLY A 103 8.44 15.12 0.57
N ILE A 104 7.84 14.18 1.28
CA ILE A 104 7.59 14.30 2.72
C ILE A 104 8.95 14.40 3.42
N LYS A 105 9.21 15.56 4.02
CA LYS A 105 10.40 15.78 4.82
C LYS A 105 10.19 15.15 6.19
N ARG A 106 11.25 14.57 6.76
CA ARG A 106 11.25 14.18 8.17
C ARG A 106 10.79 15.38 8.98
N GLN A 107 9.71 15.21 9.75
CA GLN A 107 9.44 16.17 10.80
C GLN A 107 10.59 16.05 11.79
N ASN A 108 11.33 17.14 11.98
CA ASN A 108 12.41 17.18 12.97
C ASN A 108 11.75 16.95 14.33
N GLY A 109 12.06 15.82 14.96
CA GLY A 109 11.70 15.55 16.35
C GLY A 109 12.54 16.36 17.31
#